data_AF-A0A0G0MWU4-F1
#
_entry.id   AF-A0A0G0MWU4-F1
#
_cell.length_a   1.000
_cell.length_b   1.000
_cell.length_c   1.000
_cell.angle_alpha   90.00
_cell.angle_beta   90.00
_cell.angle_gamma   90.00
#
_symmetry.space_group_name_H-M   'P 1'
#
loop_
_entity.id
_entity.type
_entity.pdbx_description
1 polymer ?
#
loop_
_entity_poly.entity_id
_entity_poly.type
_entity_poly.pdbx_seq_one_letter_code
_entity_poly.pdbx_strand_id
1 'polypeptide(L)'
;MSENPHAEWIRLTKKNTEKIDFCQSSSHRLNPHFSFLSKNAKISILMTLTTHATLGAVIGHATGNPLLAFIFGFISHFLIDMIPHGDTGISDNFRVHKKRRKQAVAYVMVDAVFAIFFVLLLANTRDIESVRTFSWGIIGGVLPDLIVGLYEITKTPLLLWFNKLHFFFHDFFTKRKGDVPLYYAILAQIVLIAYLQTKL
;
A
#
# COMPACT_ATOMS: atom_id res chain seq x y z
N MET A 1 -22.50 -54.72 44.85
CA MET A 1 -21.50 -54.12 43.95
C MET A 1 -22.26 -53.52 42.78
N SER A 2 -22.54 -52.21 42.79
CA SER A 2 -23.12 -51.49 41.65
C SER A 2 -22.07 -50.52 41.13
N GLU A 3 -21.54 -50.80 39.94
CA GLU A 3 -20.58 -49.91 39.28
C GLU A 3 -21.28 -48.61 38.86
N ASN A 4 -20.65 -47.48 39.19
CA ASN A 4 -21.17 -46.15 38.93
C ASN A 4 -20.99 -45.81 37.42
N PRO A 5 -22.08 -45.65 36.65
CA PRO A 5 -22.02 -45.42 35.19
C PRO A 5 -21.34 -44.10 34.81
N HIS A 6 -21.17 -43.18 35.77
CA HIS A 6 -20.48 -41.91 35.54
C HIS A 6 -18.95 -42.06 35.39
N ALA A 7 -18.35 -43.13 35.93
CA ALA A 7 -16.91 -43.38 35.82
C ALA A 7 -16.51 -43.95 34.44
N GLU A 8 -17.42 -44.65 33.78
CA GLU A 8 -17.20 -45.23 32.45
C GLU A 8 -17.20 -44.16 31.35
N TRP A 9 -18.10 -43.18 31.44
CA TRP A 9 -18.14 -42.03 30.52
C TRP A 9 -16.87 -41.17 30.56
N ILE A 10 -16.25 -41.00 31.73
CA ILE A 10 -14.98 -40.25 31.86
C ILE A 10 -13.81 -41.05 31.26
N ARG A 11 -13.82 -42.39 31.33
CA ARG A 11 -12.81 -43.22 30.67
C ARG A 11 -12.93 -43.19 29.15
N LEU A 12 -14.15 -43.22 28.61
CA LEU A 12 -14.39 -43.22 27.16
C LEU A 12 -14.01 -41.89 26.49
N THR A 13 -14.23 -40.77 27.18
CA THR A 13 -13.87 -39.43 26.67
C THR A 13 -12.35 -39.22 26.63
N LYS A 14 -11.61 -39.64 27.65
CA LYS A 14 -10.12 -39.58 27.64
C LYS A 14 -9.47 -40.45 26.55
N LYS A 15 -10.04 -41.62 26.26
CA LYS A 15 -9.49 -42.54 25.26
C LYS A 15 -9.69 -42.03 23.82
N ASN A 16 -10.69 -41.17 23.60
CA ASN A 16 -10.94 -40.55 22.29
C ASN A 16 -10.14 -39.27 22.05
N THR A 17 -9.73 -38.55 23.09
CA THR A 17 -8.85 -37.37 22.92
C THR A 17 -7.43 -37.77 22.50
N GLU A 18 -6.87 -38.87 23.03
CA GLU A 18 -5.54 -39.35 22.62
C GLU A 18 -5.49 -39.89 21.19
N LYS A 19 -6.63 -40.32 20.62
CA LYS A 19 -6.71 -40.81 19.24
C LYS A 19 -6.81 -39.70 18.20
N ILE A 20 -7.24 -38.50 18.59
CA ILE A 20 -7.34 -37.34 17.70
C ILE A 20 -5.96 -36.67 17.54
N ASP A 21 -5.10 -36.73 18.56
CA ASP A 21 -3.75 -36.16 18.51
C ASP A 21 -2.75 -36.98 17.66
N PHE A 22 -3.07 -38.24 17.34
CA PHE A 22 -2.21 -39.10 16.51
C PHE A 22 -2.39 -38.89 14.98
N CYS A 23 -3.43 -38.16 14.56
CA CYS A 23 -3.74 -37.94 13.14
C CYS A 23 -3.21 -36.59 12.60
N GLN A 24 -2.26 -35.96 13.30
CA GLN A 24 -1.58 -34.72 12.87
C GLN A 24 -0.08 -34.90 12.58
N SER A 25 0.42 -36.15 12.58
CA SER A 25 1.86 -36.45 12.53
C SER A 25 2.38 -36.99 11.19
N SER A 26 1.60 -36.97 10.11
CA SER A 26 2.06 -37.59 8.85
C SER A 26 1.44 -37.00 7.59
N SER A 27 1.84 -35.79 7.21
CA SER A 27 1.84 -35.44 5.79
C SER A 27 2.92 -34.39 5.47
N HIS A 28 3.77 -34.78 4.52
CA HIS A 28 4.70 -33.95 3.74
C HIS A 28 6.02 -33.49 4.37
N ARG A 29 7.00 -34.40 4.28
CA ARG A 29 8.36 -34.08 3.80
C ARG A 29 8.25 -33.30 2.47
N LEU A 30 8.47 -31.99 2.51
CA LEU A 30 8.82 -31.17 1.34
C LEU A 30 9.86 -30.12 1.78
N ASN A 31 11.08 -30.27 1.23
CA ASN A 31 12.19 -29.32 1.08
C ASN A 31 12.34 -28.13 2.07
N PRO A 32 13.44 -28.03 2.84
CA PRO A 32 13.68 -26.90 3.75
C PRO A 32 14.27 -25.64 3.11
N HIS A 33 14.47 -25.59 1.79
CA HIS A 33 14.99 -24.41 1.10
C HIS A 33 13.89 -23.69 0.32
N PHE A 34 13.05 -22.90 1.00
CA PHE A 34 12.35 -21.69 0.49
C PHE A 34 11.23 -21.24 1.47
N SER A 35 11.54 -21.07 2.76
CA SER A 35 10.58 -20.56 3.76
C SER A 35 10.95 -19.18 4.31
N PHE A 36 11.66 -18.37 3.53
CA PHE A 36 11.95 -16.98 3.88
C PHE A 36 11.05 -16.05 3.05
N LEU A 37 10.28 -15.19 3.74
CA LEU A 37 9.46 -14.07 3.22
C LEU A 37 7.99 -14.36 2.89
N SER A 38 7.17 -14.80 3.85
CA SER A 38 5.70 -14.60 3.72
C SER A 38 4.91 -14.71 5.03
N LYS A 39 5.23 -13.94 6.09
CA LYS A 39 4.30 -13.83 7.23
C LYS A 39 4.05 -12.45 7.85
N ASN A 40 4.90 -11.44 7.67
CA ASN A 40 4.67 -10.14 8.34
C ASN A 40 4.99 -8.93 7.43
N ALA A 41 4.62 -8.99 6.15
CA ALA A 41 4.60 -7.78 5.34
C ALA A 41 3.38 -6.97 5.79
N LYS A 42 3.60 -6.03 6.73
CA LYS A 42 2.73 -4.87 6.93
C LYS A 42 2.65 -4.18 5.58
N ILE A 43 1.48 -4.13 4.97
CA ILE A 43 1.34 -3.61 3.60
C ILE A 43 0.41 -2.42 3.66
N SER A 44 1.02 -1.24 3.67
CA SER A 44 0.50 0.13 3.67
C SER A 44 0.00 0.57 2.27
N ILE A 45 -0.93 1.52 2.12
CA ILE A 45 -1.61 1.86 0.84
C ILE A 45 -1.83 3.39 0.61
N LEU A 46 -1.49 4.30 1.52
CA LEU A 46 -2.08 5.65 1.52
C LEU A 46 -1.10 6.82 1.74
N MET A 47 -0.22 7.08 0.78
CA MET A 47 0.03 8.46 0.38
C MET A 47 -1.08 8.91 -0.58
N THR A 48 -1.46 10.19 -0.51
CA THR A 48 -2.50 10.71 -1.39
C THR A 48 -1.97 10.87 -2.81
N LEU A 49 -2.69 10.33 -3.79
CA LEU A 49 -2.41 10.44 -5.22
C LEU A 49 -2.24 11.92 -5.63
N THR A 50 -2.96 12.80 -4.93
CA THR A 50 -2.87 14.26 -5.04
C THR A 50 -1.46 14.79 -4.74
N THR A 51 -0.77 14.27 -3.72
CA THR A 51 0.59 14.71 -3.38
C THR A 51 1.58 14.34 -4.49
N HIS A 52 1.51 13.11 -5.01
CA HIS A 52 2.38 12.66 -6.10
C HIS A 52 2.11 13.40 -7.40
N ALA A 53 0.83 13.64 -7.72
CA ALA A 53 0.45 14.45 -8.87
C ALA A 53 0.98 15.89 -8.75
N THR A 54 0.82 16.53 -7.58
CA THR A 54 1.28 17.91 -7.35
C THR A 54 2.80 18.02 -7.44
N LEU A 55 3.54 17.09 -6.84
CA LEU A 55 5.00 17.10 -6.92
C LEU A 55 5.49 16.82 -8.34
N GLY A 56 4.88 15.87 -9.04
CA GLY A 56 5.16 15.59 -10.44
C GLY A 56 4.93 16.82 -11.33
N ALA A 57 3.84 17.56 -11.10
CA ALA A 57 3.54 18.82 -11.77
C ALA A 57 4.65 19.87 -11.57
N VAL A 58 5.09 20.09 -10.32
CA VAL A 58 6.16 21.05 -9.98
C VAL A 58 7.48 20.66 -10.63
N ILE A 59 7.82 19.38 -10.60
CA ILE A 59 9.02 18.85 -11.27
C ILE A 59 8.92 19.03 -12.80
N GLY A 60 7.74 18.81 -13.36
CA GLY A 60 7.47 19.04 -14.78
C GLY A 60 7.71 20.50 -15.16
N HIS A 61 7.19 21.43 -14.37
CA HIS A 61 7.42 22.86 -14.55
C HIS A 61 8.91 23.22 -14.45
N ALA A 62 9.62 22.71 -13.44
CA ALA A 62 11.03 23.03 -13.21
C ALA A 62 12.00 22.44 -14.25
N THR A 63 11.64 21.34 -14.91
CA THR A 63 12.56 20.62 -15.82
C THR A 63 12.52 21.12 -17.25
N GLY A 64 11.39 21.65 -17.71
CA GLY A 64 11.21 22.12 -19.09
C GLY A 64 11.34 21.03 -20.18
N ASN A 65 11.62 19.78 -19.81
CA ASN A 65 11.76 18.65 -20.73
C ASN A 65 10.83 17.50 -20.31
N PRO A 66 9.97 16.98 -21.20
CA PRO A 66 8.96 15.99 -20.85
C PRO A 66 9.54 14.65 -20.40
N LEU A 67 10.68 14.22 -20.97
CA LEU A 67 11.31 12.97 -20.58
C LEU A 67 11.91 13.09 -19.17
N LEU A 68 12.58 14.21 -18.88
CA LEU A 68 13.11 14.47 -17.54
C LEU A 68 11.99 14.66 -16.51
N ALA A 69 10.91 15.35 -16.89
CA ALA A 69 9.71 15.50 -16.07
C ALA A 69 9.16 14.14 -15.65
N PHE A 70 8.99 13.22 -16.60
CA PHE A 70 8.52 11.86 -16.31
C PHE A 70 9.49 11.11 -15.39
N ILE A 71 10.78 11.08 -15.72
CA ILE A 71 11.79 10.34 -14.94
C ILE A 71 11.88 10.85 -13.51
N PHE A 72 11.99 12.17 -13.33
CA PHE A 72 12.09 12.77 -12.01
C PHE A 72 10.78 12.71 -11.25
N GLY A 73 9.62 12.83 -11.92
CA GLY A 73 8.32 12.59 -11.32
C GLY A 73 8.22 11.16 -10.77
N PHE A 74 8.61 10.18 -11.58
CA PHE A 74 8.61 8.75 -11.22
C PHE A 74 9.55 8.44 -10.05
N ILE A 75 10.75 9.01 -10.03
CA ILE A 75 11.68 8.84 -8.90
C ILE A 75 11.13 9.53 -7.65
N SER A 76 10.57 10.73 -7.79
CA SER A 76 10.05 11.51 -6.66
C SER A 76 8.94 10.78 -5.91
N HIS A 77 8.12 9.99 -6.63
CA HIS A 77 7.10 9.16 -6.02
C HIS A 77 7.71 8.25 -4.94
N PHE A 78 8.70 7.43 -5.29
CA PHE A 78 9.34 6.52 -4.33
C PHE A 78 10.02 7.25 -3.18
N LEU A 79 10.64 8.42 -3.44
CA LEU A 79 11.32 9.19 -2.40
C LEU A 79 10.34 9.75 -1.36
N ILE A 80 9.17 10.20 -1.81
CA ILE A 80 8.15 10.75 -0.93
C ILE A 80 7.40 9.64 -0.19
N ASP A 81 7.14 8.51 -0.83
CA ASP A 81 6.53 7.33 -0.21
C ASP A 81 7.37 6.74 0.93
N MET A 82 8.69 6.97 0.93
CA MET A 82 9.53 6.57 2.06
C MET A 82 9.13 7.30 3.35
N ILE A 83 8.57 8.51 3.27
CA ILE A 83 8.21 9.31 4.45
C ILE A 83 6.99 8.66 5.12
N PRO A 84 7.07 8.31 6.43
CA PRO A 84 5.94 7.72 7.16
C PRO A 84 4.69 8.59 7.06
N HIS A 85 3.57 7.98 6.70
CA HIS A 85 2.33 8.70 6.43
C HIS A 85 1.07 8.03 7.02
N GLY A 86 1.22 7.13 7.99
CA GLY A 86 0.16 6.77 8.94
C GLY A 86 -0.92 5.85 8.43
N ASP A 87 -0.62 5.09 7.40
CA ASP A 87 -1.53 4.22 6.67
C ASP A 87 -1.30 2.72 6.94
N THR A 88 -0.20 2.38 7.60
CA THR A 88 0.23 1.00 7.87
C THR A 88 -0.82 0.19 8.64
N GLY A 89 -1.50 0.82 9.60
CA GLY A 89 -2.56 0.15 10.38
C GLY A 89 -3.89 0.05 9.64
N ILE A 90 -4.12 0.87 8.62
CA ILE A 90 -5.40 1.00 7.92
C ILE A 90 -5.48 -0.05 6.82
N SER A 91 -4.41 -0.18 6.05
CA SER A 91 -4.28 -1.14 4.97
C SER A 91 -4.26 -2.61 5.44
N ASP A 92 -3.61 -2.90 6.57
CA ASP A 92 -3.59 -4.23 7.20
C ASP A 92 -5.02 -4.66 7.58
N ASN A 93 -5.78 -3.74 8.17
CA ASN A 93 -7.19 -3.95 8.50
C ASN A 93 -8.05 -4.23 7.26
N PHE A 94 -7.74 -3.59 6.12
CA PHE A 94 -8.47 -3.74 4.87
C PHE A 94 -8.12 -5.00 4.08
N ARG A 95 -6.87 -5.47 4.15
CA ARG A 95 -6.44 -6.73 3.51
C ARG A 95 -6.96 -7.96 4.24
N VAL A 96 -6.96 -7.94 5.58
CA VAL A 96 -7.40 -9.08 6.40
C VAL A 96 -8.91 -9.28 6.29
N HIS A 97 -9.69 -8.20 6.21
CA HIS A 97 -11.15 -8.28 6.17
C HIS A 97 -11.70 -8.04 4.75
N LYS A 98 -12.09 -9.11 4.04
CA LYS A 98 -12.73 -9.02 2.70
C LYS A 98 -13.87 -7.98 2.62
N LYS A 99 -14.65 -7.80 3.69
CA LYS A 99 -15.74 -6.81 3.76
C LYS A 99 -15.24 -5.37 3.73
N ARG A 100 -14.05 -5.11 4.30
CA ARG A 100 -13.44 -3.77 4.35
C ARG A 100 -12.53 -3.47 3.16
N ARG A 101 -12.17 -4.48 2.34
CA ARG A 101 -11.50 -4.28 1.05
C ARG A 101 -12.28 -3.35 0.12
N LYS A 102 -13.62 -3.44 0.10
CA LYS A 102 -14.48 -2.52 -0.67
C LYS A 102 -14.35 -1.07 -0.21
N GLN A 103 -14.13 -0.85 1.10
CA GLN A 103 -13.94 0.48 1.67
C GLN A 103 -12.57 1.04 1.26
N ALA A 104 -11.50 0.24 1.29
CA ALA A 104 -10.19 0.66 0.79
C ALA A 104 -10.24 1.10 -0.68
N VAL A 105 -10.88 0.29 -1.53
CA VAL A 105 -11.08 0.66 -2.95
C VAL A 105 -11.89 1.95 -3.07
N ALA A 106 -12.93 2.14 -2.26
CA ALA A 106 -13.70 3.38 -2.27
C ALA A 106 -12.85 4.60 -1.86
N TYR A 107 -12.01 4.48 -0.84
CA TYR A 107 -11.09 5.56 -0.43
C TYR A 107 -10.10 5.93 -1.54
N VAL A 108 -9.47 4.93 -2.16
CA VAL A 108 -8.55 5.13 -3.29
C VAL A 108 -9.26 5.77 -4.48
N MET A 109 -10.49 5.34 -4.78
CA MET A 109 -11.29 5.94 -5.86
C MET A 109 -11.66 7.39 -5.56
N VAL A 110 -12.03 7.71 -4.31
CA VAL A 110 -12.34 9.08 -3.90
C VAL A 110 -11.09 9.96 -4.02
N ASP A 111 -9.94 9.50 -3.53
CA ASP A 111 -8.67 10.23 -3.64
C ASP A 111 -8.25 10.42 -5.10
N ALA A 112 -8.44 9.41 -5.96
CA ALA A 112 -8.17 9.53 -7.40
C ALA A 112 -9.07 10.59 -8.07
N VAL A 113 -10.36 10.65 -7.72
CA VAL A 113 -11.28 11.68 -8.22
C VAL A 113 -10.84 13.07 -7.75
N PHE A 114 -10.47 13.22 -6.47
CA PHE A 114 -9.93 14.48 -5.95
C PHE A 114 -8.63 14.88 -6.64
N ALA A 115 -7.71 13.96 -6.86
CA ALA A 115 -6.45 14.21 -7.55
C ALA A 115 -6.69 14.67 -9.00
N ILE A 116 -7.61 14.01 -9.73
CA ILE A 116 -7.99 14.42 -11.09
C ILE A 116 -8.58 15.83 -11.09
N PHE A 117 -9.54 16.10 -10.20
CA PHE A 117 -10.15 17.43 -10.09
C PHE A 117 -9.11 18.50 -9.75
N PHE A 118 -8.19 18.20 -8.84
CA PHE A 118 -7.11 19.10 -8.44
C PHE A 118 -6.13 19.39 -9.58
N VAL A 119 -5.72 18.37 -10.34
CA VAL A 119 -4.88 18.53 -11.54
C VAL A 119 -5.59 19.39 -12.60
N LEU A 120 -6.88 19.17 -12.84
CA LEU A 120 -7.66 19.98 -13.78
C LEU A 120 -7.77 21.44 -13.31
N LEU A 121 -7.97 21.66 -12.02
CA LEU A 121 -7.99 23.00 -11.43
C LEU A 121 -6.65 23.70 -11.62
N LEU A 122 -5.53 23.03 -11.36
CA LEU A 122 -4.19 23.58 -11.60
C LEU A 122 -3.98 23.91 -13.09
N ALA A 123 -4.35 23.01 -13.99
CA ALA A 123 -4.21 23.20 -15.42
C ALA A 123 -5.04 24.37 -15.98
N ASN A 124 -6.13 24.74 -15.30
CA ASN A 124 -7.02 25.81 -15.73
C ASN A 124 -6.79 27.16 -15.01
N THR A 125 -6.04 27.17 -13.91
CA THR A 125 -5.82 28.39 -13.09
C THR A 125 -4.40 28.91 -13.14
N ARG A 126 -3.43 28.10 -13.58
CA ARG A 126 -2.02 28.48 -13.68
C ARG A 126 -1.60 28.64 -15.12
N ASP A 127 -0.76 29.63 -15.38
CA ASP A 127 -0.11 29.84 -16.67
C ASP A 127 1.00 28.80 -16.86
N ILE A 128 0.61 27.62 -17.33
CA ILE A 128 1.55 26.53 -17.56
C ILE A 128 2.28 26.79 -18.88
N GLU A 129 3.54 27.22 -18.79
CA GLU A 129 4.41 27.49 -19.96
C GLU A 129 4.48 26.31 -20.95
N SER A 130 4.46 25.07 -20.42
CA SER A 130 4.48 23.85 -21.23
C SER A 130 3.61 22.76 -20.62
N VAL A 131 2.35 22.72 -21.05
CA VAL A 131 1.36 21.69 -20.68
C VAL A 131 1.90 20.27 -20.88
N ARG A 132 2.77 20.08 -21.88
CA ARG A 132 3.42 18.81 -22.16
C ARG A 132 4.32 18.38 -21.00
N THR A 133 5.25 19.23 -20.57
CA THR A 133 6.20 18.90 -19.49
C THR A 133 5.50 18.66 -18.16
N PHE A 134 4.49 19.49 -17.87
CA PHE A 134 3.63 19.37 -16.71
C PHE A 134 2.89 18.02 -16.66
N SER A 135 2.23 17.66 -17.76
CA SER A 135 1.50 16.39 -17.88
C SER A 135 2.42 15.18 -17.71
N TRP A 136 3.61 15.18 -18.32
CA TRP A 136 4.55 14.07 -18.19
C TRP A 136 5.10 13.92 -16.77
N GLY A 137 5.30 15.03 -16.05
CA GLY A 137 5.67 15.00 -14.64
C GLY A 137 4.60 14.38 -13.74
N ILE A 138 3.33 14.77 -13.94
CA ILE A 138 2.18 14.15 -13.24
C ILE A 138 2.09 12.66 -13.55
N ILE A 139 2.17 12.29 -14.84
CA ILE A 139 2.13 10.88 -15.25
C ILE A 139 3.26 10.11 -14.56
N GLY A 140 4.48 10.65 -14.53
CA GLY A 140 5.61 10.05 -13.82
C GLY A 140 5.31 9.83 -12.34
N GLY A 141 4.78 10.84 -11.65
CA GLY A 141 4.48 10.76 -10.21
C GLY A 141 3.35 9.80 -9.84
N VAL A 142 2.31 9.68 -10.68
CA VAL A 142 1.11 8.88 -10.38
C VAL A 142 1.22 7.43 -10.89
N LEU A 143 2.03 7.18 -11.93
CA LEU A 143 2.12 5.87 -12.57
C LEU A 143 2.49 4.72 -11.61
N PRO A 144 3.44 4.86 -10.66
CA PRO A 144 3.75 3.78 -9.72
C PRO A 144 2.53 3.26 -8.95
N ASP A 145 1.69 4.15 -8.40
CA ASP A 145 0.47 3.78 -7.68
C ASP A 145 -0.53 3.06 -8.59
N LEU A 146 -0.66 3.48 -9.84
CA LEU A 146 -1.51 2.81 -10.82
C LEU A 146 -1.04 1.38 -11.10
N ILE A 147 0.27 1.16 -11.20
CA ILE A 147 0.84 -0.18 -11.42
C ILE A 147 0.59 -1.07 -10.19
N VAL A 148 0.76 -0.53 -8.98
CA VAL A 148 0.45 -1.24 -7.73
C VAL A 148 -1.04 -1.55 -7.62
N GLY A 149 -1.91 -0.59 -7.90
CA GLY A 149 -3.36 -0.78 -7.93
C GLY A 149 -3.79 -1.84 -8.96
N LEU A 150 -3.18 -1.82 -10.14
CA LEU A 150 -3.41 -2.83 -11.18
C LEU A 150 -2.96 -4.22 -10.72
N TYR A 151 -1.82 -4.33 -10.03
CA TYR A 151 -1.40 -5.58 -9.41
C TYR A 151 -2.37 -6.04 -8.33
N GLU A 152 -2.88 -5.13 -7.49
CA GLU A 152 -3.84 -5.48 -6.43
C GLU A 152 -5.18 -6.00 -6.98
N ILE A 153 -5.58 -5.58 -8.19
CA ILE A 153 -6.77 -6.09 -8.88
C ILE A 153 -6.48 -7.40 -9.63
N THR A 154 -5.40 -7.43 -10.42
CA THR A 154 -5.13 -8.55 -11.36
C THR A 154 -4.36 -9.70 -10.71
N LYS A 155 -3.60 -9.43 -9.65
CA LYS A 155 -2.70 -10.36 -8.95
C LYS A 155 -1.73 -11.11 -9.87
N THR A 156 -1.35 -10.48 -10.98
CA THR A 156 -0.47 -11.07 -11.99
C THR A 156 0.98 -11.16 -11.52
N PRO A 157 1.71 -12.25 -11.86
CA PRO A 157 3.10 -12.43 -11.44
C PRO A 157 4.06 -11.42 -12.10
N LEU A 158 3.71 -10.90 -13.28
CA LEU A 158 4.47 -9.90 -14.01
C LEU A 158 4.65 -8.59 -13.24
N LEU A 159 3.67 -8.20 -12.43
CA LEU A 159 3.71 -6.96 -11.65
C LEU A 159 4.16 -7.18 -10.20
N LEU A 160 4.38 -8.44 -9.80
CA LEU A 160 4.77 -8.78 -8.43
C LEU A 160 6.10 -8.13 -8.04
N TRP A 161 7.07 -8.09 -8.96
CA TRP A 161 8.37 -7.48 -8.67
C TRP A 161 8.23 -5.97 -8.42
N PHE A 162 7.38 -5.29 -9.21
CA PHE A 162 7.15 -3.86 -9.08
C PHE A 162 6.45 -3.55 -7.76
N ASN A 163 5.43 -4.34 -7.43
CA ASN A 163 4.74 -4.25 -6.15
C ASN A 163 5.70 -4.46 -4.95
N LYS A 164 6.65 -5.39 -5.06
CA LYS A 164 7.69 -5.58 -4.02
C LYS A 164 8.64 -4.38 -3.93
N LEU A 165 9.02 -3.80 -5.07
CA LEU A 165 9.88 -2.62 -5.12
C LEU A 165 9.18 -1.42 -4.49
N HIS A 166 7.93 -1.15 -4.86
CA HIS A 166 7.13 -0.07 -4.28
C HIS A 166 7.06 -0.19 -2.75
N PHE A 167 6.67 -1.36 -2.24
CA PHE A 167 6.62 -1.57 -0.79
C PHE A 167 7.98 -1.58 -0.10
N PHE A 168 9.07 -1.84 -0.82
CA PHE A 168 10.41 -1.70 -0.25
C PHE A 168 10.74 -0.23 0.09
N PHE A 169 10.41 0.70 -0.81
CA PHE A 169 10.59 2.14 -0.56
C PHE A 169 9.63 2.64 0.50
N HIS A 170 8.35 2.31 0.35
CA HIS A 170 7.32 2.64 1.33
C HIS A 170 7.72 2.24 2.76
N ASP A 171 8.15 0.99 2.93
CA ASP A 171 8.43 0.45 4.25
C ASP A 171 9.80 0.83 4.82
N PHE A 172 10.57 1.62 4.07
CA PHE A 172 11.98 1.86 4.38
C PHE A 172 12.16 2.52 5.76
N PHE A 173 11.37 3.55 6.06
CA PHE A 173 11.42 4.22 7.36
C PHE A 173 10.40 3.67 8.37
N THR A 174 9.21 3.28 7.94
CA THR A 174 8.14 2.80 8.84
C THR A 174 8.55 1.52 9.58
N LYS A 175 9.29 0.60 8.94
CA LYS A 175 9.83 -0.60 9.61
C LYS A 175 10.93 -0.31 10.63
N ARG A 176 11.68 0.79 10.46
CA ARG A 176 12.83 1.13 11.32
C ARG A 176 12.47 2.04 12.48
N LYS A 177 11.59 3.01 12.24
CA LYS A 177 11.28 4.10 13.18
C LYS A 177 9.84 4.08 13.70
N GLY A 178 8.99 3.18 13.18
CA GLY A 178 7.56 3.19 13.44
C GLY A 178 6.82 4.12 12.49
N ASP A 179 5.49 3.99 12.48
CA ASP A 179 4.60 4.81 11.68
C ASP A 179 4.08 6.01 12.49
N VAL A 180 3.67 7.07 11.80
CA VAL A 180 3.07 8.25 12.41
C VAL A 180 1.55 8.13 12.45
N PRO A 181 0.85 8.79 13.37
CA PRO A 181 -0.61 8.87 13.28
C PRO A 181 -1.09 9.52 11.97
N LEU A 182 -2.13 8.96 11.34
CA LEU A 182 -2.68 9.43 10.05
C LEU A 182 -2.95 10.95 10.02
N TYR A 183 -3.45 11.54 11.11
CA TYR A 183 -3.77 12.96 11.13
C TYR A 183 -2.53 13.87 10.99
N TYR A 184 -1.38 13.47 11.53
CA TYR A 184 -0.12 14.21 11.32
C TYR A 184 0.36 14.09 9.88
N ALA A 185 0.20 12.92 9.27
CA ALA A 185 0.54 12.69 7.88
C ALA A 185 -0.32 13.52 6.92
N ILE A 186 -1.64 13.55 7.14
CA ILE A 186 -2.57 14.38 6.34
C ILE A 186 -2.20 15.86 6.48
N LEU A 187 -1.93 16.34 7.70
CA LEU A 187 -1.52 17.73 7.91
C LEU A 187 -0.22 18.05 7.15
N ALA A 188 0.78 17.15 7.22
CA ALA A 188 2.03 17.33 6.50
C ALA A 188 1.83 17.34 4.98
N GLN A 189 0.96 16.47 4.44
CA GLN A 189 0.61 16.45 3.01
C GLN A 189 -0.09 17.75 2.58
N ILE A 190 -1.03 18.26 3.36
CA ILE A 190 -1.72 19.53 3.05
C ILE A 190 -0.71 20.69 3.03
N VAL A 191 0.17 20.77 4.04
CA VAL A 191 1.22 21.81 4.10
C VAL A 191 2.17 21.68 2.92
N LEU A 192 2.57 20.46 2.55
CA LEU A 192 3.45 20.21 1.41
C LEU A 192 2.78 20.62 0.09
N ILE A 193 1.52 20.23 -0.14
CA ILE A 193 0.77 20.62 -1.35
C ILE A 193 0.64 22.14 -1.42
N ALA A 194 0.26 22.80 -0.31
CA ALA A 194 0.14 24.25 -0.26
C ALA A 194 1.48 24.95 -0.57
N TYR A 195 2.59 24.43 -0.03
CA TYR A 195 3.92 24.94 -0.35
C TYR A 195 4.29 24.73 -1.82
N LEU A 196 4.07 23.53 -2.36
CA LEU A 196 4.36 23.19 -3.75
C LEU A 196 3.56 24.05 -4.74
N GLN A 197 2.31 24.42 -4.40
CA GLN A 197 1.51 25.35 -5.18
C GLN A 197 2.10 26.77 -5.28
N THR A 198 2.99 27.16 -4.37
CA THR A 198 3.71 28.45 -4.48
C THR A 198 4.88 28.40 -5.48
N LYS A 199 5.24 27.19 -5.95
CA LYS A 199 6.34 26.93 -6.89
C LYS A 199 5.86 26.60 -8.31
N LEU A 200 4.54 26.58 -8.51
CA LEU A 200 3.86 26.42 -9.79
C LEU A 200 3.42 27.78 -10.34
#